data_AF-A0A011QCD5-F1
#
_entry.id   AF-A0A011QCD5-F1
#
_cell.length_a   1.000
_cell.length_b   1.000
_cell.length_c   1.000
_cell.angle_alpha   90.00
_cell.angle_beta   90.00
_cell.angle_gamma   90.00
#
_symmetry.space_group_name_H-M   'P 1'
#
loop_
_entity.id
_entity.type
_entity.pdbx_description
1 polymer ?
#
loop_
_entity_poly.entity_id
_entity_poly.type
_entity_poly.pdbx_seq_one_letter_code
_entity_poly.pdbx_strand_id
1 'polypeptide(L)'
;MKPIYKCAGAVAALLLAPAAGAALTTYEATGPDAASITVARDAFRTAVGGGTTAGLNGSFGGLRREINWDGVGNSFADPNLLPADFFNLNSPRGALFSTPGTGFLVSANAGQSAPTLFGFPNDFQTFSAQRLFTAVNSNITDVTFFLPGTATAATTSAFAAIFVDVEVAGLTTMEFFNESGSSIFSRAVLAGGNQGLSFLGAVADAGERISRVRLTSGLNTIVANGVLGNPNDDVVVMDDFLYAEPSRAVPEPAGLALAGLGLLGGLRWLRRRRQDA
;
A
#
# COMPACT_ATOMS: atom_id res chain seq x y z
N MET A 1 20.39 28.56 -67.70
CA MET A 1 20.19 27.28 -67.02
C MET A 1 20.62 27.45 -65.56
N LYS A 2 19.70 27.32 -64.59
CA LYS A 2 19.96 27.48 -63.15
C LYS A 2 20.04 26.08 -62.49
N PRO A 3 20.99 25.79 -61.57
CA PRO A 3 20.98 24.53 -60.86
C PRO A 3 20.02 24.60 -59.66
N ILE A 4 19.19 23.57 -59.52
CA ILE A 4 18.28 23.38 -58.39
C ILE A 4 19.05 22.58 -57.32
N TYR A 5 19.32 23.20 -56.18
CA TYR A 5 19.85 22.51 -55.00
C TYR A 5 18.72 21.75 -54.31
N LYS A 6 18.80 20.41 -54.28
CA LYS A 6 17.89 19.56 -53.52
C LYS A 6 18.36 19.52 -52.06
N CYS A 7 17.68 20.23 -51.16
CA CYS A 7 17.85 20.07 -49.73
C CYS A 7 17.23 18.74 -49.28
N ALA A 8 18.06 17.81 -48.79
CA ALA A 8 17.59 16.61 -48.11
C ALA A 8 17.24 16.97 -46.66
N GLY A 9 15.95 17.10 -46.36
CA GLY A 9 15.46 17.25 -44.98
C GLY A 9 15.43 15.89 -44.28
N ALA A 10 16.25 15.72 -43.25
CA ALA A 10 16.15 14.58 -42.34
C ALA A 10 14.96 14.80 -41.40
N VAL A 11 13.88 14.04 -41.60
CA VAL A 11 12.74 14.00 -40.67
C VAL A 11 13.15 13.14 -39.47
N ALA A 12 13.37 13.77 -38.32
CA ALA A 12 13.48 13.08 -37.04
C ALA A 12 12.07 12.70 -36.58
N ALA A 13 11.71 11.41 -36.68
CA ALA A 13 10.50 10.89 -36.08
C ALA A 13 10.69 10.85 -34.56
N LEU A 14 10.06 11.80 -33.85
CA LEU A 14 9.96 11.78 -32.40
C LEU A 14 8.99 10.65 -32.03
N LEU A 15 9.53 9.50 -31.62
CA LEU A 15 8.75 8.41 -31.04
C LEU A 15 8.22 8.90 -29.68
N LEU A 16 7.01 9.46 -29.67
CA LEU A 16 6.22 9.64 -28.46
C LEU A 16 5.90 8.24 -27.92
N ALA A 17 6.65 7.79 -26.93
CA ALA A 17 6.27 6.62 -26.15
C ALA A 17 4.91 6.93 -25.50
N PRO A 18 3.93 6.02 -25.56
CA PRO A 18 2.69 6.20 -24.81
C PRO A 18 3.06 6.30 -23.32
N ALA A 19 2.47 7.27 -22.62
CA ALA A 19 2.54 7.30 -21.17
C ALA A 19 1.85 6.01 -20.66
N ALA A 20 2.64 5.04 -20.23
CA ALA A 20 2.11 3.87 -19.54
C ALA A 20 1.43 4.37 -18.28
N GLY A 21 0.09 4.23 -18.22
CA GLY A 21 -0.62 4.34 -16.96
C GLY A 21 -0.07 3.29 -16.01
N ALA A 22 0.00 3.60 -14.72
CA ALA A 22 0.41 2.65 -13.71
C ALA A 22 -0.46 1.38 -13.83
N ALA A 23 0.18 0.24 -14.03
CA ALA A 23 -0.48 -1.05 -14.12
C ALA A 23 -0.41 -1.70 -12.72
N LEU A 24 -1.54 -1.61 -12.02
CA LEU A 24 -1.72 -2.23 -10.72
C LEU A 24 -2.79 -3.31 -10.81
N THR A 25 -2.41 -4.53 -10.45
CA THR A 25 -3.34 -5.64 -10.31
C THR A 25 -4.05 -5.55 -8.95
N THR A 26 -5.38 -5.45 -8.98
CA THR A 26 -6.21 -5.33 -7.75
C THR A 26 -6.66 -6.70 -7.24
N TYR A 27 -6.70 -6.85 -5.92
CA TYR A 27 -7.26 -7.97 -5.18
C TYR A 27 -8.28 -7.43 -4.19
N GLU A 28 -9.53 -7.86 -4.29
CA GLU A 28 -10.60 -7.38 -3.41
C GLU A 28 -11.63 -8.47 -3.15
N ALA A 29 -12.20 -8.45 -1.95
CA ALA A 29 -13.33 -9.28 -1.56
C ALA A 29 -14.06 -8.63 -0.39
N THR A 30 -15.30 -9.04 -0.18
CA THR A 30 -16.09 -8.59 0.97
C THR A 30 -17.03 -9.70 1.41
N GLY A 31 -17.40 -9.72 2.69
CA GLY A 31 -18.41 -10.62 3.21
C GLY A 31 -18.56 -10.58 4.72
N PRO A 32 -19.45 -11.43 5.27
CA PRO A 32 -19.83 -11.37 6.68
C PRO A 32 -18.76 -11.88 7.66
N ASP A 33 -17.68 -12.51 7.18
CA ASP A 33 -16.69 -13.14 8.05
C ASP A 33 -15.31 -13.28 7.39
N ALA A 34 -14.32 -13.75 8.16
CA ALA A 34 -12.96 -13.91 7.69
C ALA A 34 -12.83 -14.91 6.53
N ALA A 35 -13.66 -15.96 6.50
CA ALA A 35 -13.63 -16.96 5.45
C ALA A 35 -13.99 -16.35 4.09
N SER A 36 -14.93 -15.39 4.08
CA SER A 36 -15.41 -14.71 2.87
C SER A 36 -14.32 -13.92 2.14
N ILE A 37 -13.34 -13.38 2.86
CA ILE A 37 -12.25 -12.58 2.26
C ILE A 37 -10.90 -13.30 2.19
N THR A 38 -10.78 -14.48 2.83
CA THR A 38 -9.51 -15.23 2.94
C THR A 38 -8.91 -15.56 1.58
N VAL A 39 -9.73 -15.95 0.59
CA VAL A 39 -9.24 -16.31 -0.75
C VAL A 39 -8.57 -15.12 -1.45
N ALA A 40 -9.15 -13.91 -1.37
CA ALA A 40 -8.55 -12.72 -1.96
C ALA A 40 -7.28 -12.29 -1.22
N ARG A 41 -7.28 -12.37 0.12
CA ARG A 41 -6.11 -12.14 0.97
C ARG A 41 -4.97 -13.10 0.59
N ASP A 42 -5.24 -14.38 0.41
CA ASP A 42 -4.24 -15.39 0.04
C ASP A 42 -3.77 -15.25 -1.41
N ALA A 43 -4.62 -14.81 -2.33
CA ALA A 43 -4.23 -14.48 -3.69
C ALA A 43 -3.25 -13.29 -3.71
N PHE A 44 -3.52 -12.24 -2.94
CA PHE A 44 -2.61 -11.11 -2.76
C PHE A 44 -1.26 -11.57 -2.16
N ARG A 45 -1.30 -12.39 -1.10
CA ARG A 45 -0.08 -12.97 -0.51
C ARG A 45 0.72 -13.78 -1.53
N THR A 46 0.05 -14.56 -2.38
CA THR A 46 0.70 -15.35 -3.43
C THR A 46 1.37 -14.46 -4.47
N ALA A 47 0.70 -13.39 -4.88
CA ALA A 47 1.22 -12.44 -5.85
C ALA A 47 2.48 -11.71 -5.37
N VAL A 48 2.54 -11.37 -4.07
CA VAL A 48 3.68 -10.68 -3.47
C VAL A 48 4.78 -11.66 -3.01
N GLY A 49 4.40 -12.87 -2.58
CA GLY A 49 5.29 -13.93 -2.12
C GLY A 49 5.52 -13.95 -0.60
N GLY A 50 6.55 -14.71 -0.19
CA GLY A 50 6.99 -14.82 1.21
C GLY A 50 6.49 -16.04 2.00
N GLY A 51 5.58 -16.84 1.42
CA GLY A 51 4.99 -17.99 2.11
C GLY A 51 4.05 -17.60 3.26
N THR A 52 3.77 -18.54 4.17
CA THR A 52 2.79 -18.40 5.25
C THR A 52 3.40 -18.36 6.66
N THR A 53 4.70 -18.60 6.79
CA THR A 53 5.38 -18.62 8.09
C THR A 53 6.00 -17.26 8.37
N ALA A 54 5.55 -16.60 9.43
CA ALA A 54 6.09 -15.32 9.85
C ALA A 54 7.49 -15.48 10.46
N GLY A 55 8.44 -14.69 9.96
CA GLY A 55 9.73 -14.44 10.58
C GLY A 55 9.70 -13.23 11.53
N LEU A 56 10.87 -12.82 11.98
CA LEU A 56 11.02 -11.66 12.87
C LEU A 56 10.40 -10.39 12.25
N ASN A 57 9.76 -9.60 13.11
CA ASN A 57 9.11 -8.35 12.72
C ASN A 57 8.15 -8.54 11.53
N GLY A 58 7.42 -9.66 11.52
CA GLY A 58 6.43 -9.99 10.48
C GLY A 58 7.01 -10.05 9.07
N SER A 59 8.31 -10.34 8.92
CA SER A 59 8.88 -10.61 7.59
C SER A 59 8.48 -12.00 7.12
N PHE A 60 8.03 -12.10 5.89
CA PHE A 60 7.75 -13.37 5.22
C PHE A 60 8.85 -13.59 4.18
N GLY A 61 9.98 -14.12 4.63
CA GLY A 61 11.14 -14.42 3.78
C GLY A 61 11.79 -13.19 3.11
N GLY A 62 11.63 -11.99 3.67
CA GLY A 62 12.14 -10.75 3.07
C GLY A 62 11.40 -10.30 1.81
N LEU A 63 10.24 -10.90 1.51
CA LEU A 63 9.42 -10.54 0.34
C LEU A 63 8.24 -9.65 0.73
N ARG A 64 7.75 -9.79 1.96
CA ARG A 64 6.51 -9.14 2.42
C ARG A 64 6.53 -8.91 3.92
N ARG A 65 5.80 -7.89 4.36
CA ARG A 65 5.49 -7.58 5.74
C ARG A 65 3.99 -7.70 6.00
N GLU A 66 3.65 -8.11 7.21
CA GLU A 66 2.29 -8.01 7.72
C GLU A 66 2.28 -7.25 9.04
N ILE A 67 1.19 -6.58 9.37
CA ILE A 67 0.90 -6.00 10.68
C ILE A 67 -0.48 -6.49 11.08
N ASN A 68 -0.56 -7.27 12.15
CA ASN A 68 -1.79 -7.80 12.73
C ASN A 68 -2.12 -7.20 14.11
N TRP A 69 -1.39 -6.13 14.50
CA TRP A 69 -1.59 -5.35 15.73
C TRP A 69 -1.38 -6.08 17.07
N ASP A 70 -1.41 -7.41 17.13
CA ASP A 70 -1.33 -8.20 18.37
C ASP A 70 0.03 -8.11 19.09
N GLY A 71 1.09 -7.75 18.36
CA GLY A 71 2.40 -7.47 18.93
C GLY A 71 2.47 -6.16 19.71
N VAL A 72 1.41 -5.33 19.68
CA VAL A 72 1.34 -4.09 20.44
C VAL A 72 1.02 -4.40 21.91
N GLY A 73 1.93 -4.00 22.81
CA GLY A 73 1.76 -4.20 24.24
C GLY A 73 0.55 -3.44 24.79
N ASN A 74 -0.08 -3.98 25.84
CA ASN A 74 -1.31 -3.41 26.42
C ASN A 74 -1.17 -1.94 26.88
N SER A 75 0.04 -1.49 27.21
CA SER A 75 0.31 -0.08 27.58
C SER A 75 0.12 0.91 26.43
N PHE A 76 0.07 0.43 25.19
CA PHE A 76 -0.17 1.22 23.97
C PHE A 76 -1.54 0.93 23.35
N ALA A 77 -2.42 0.25 24.09
CA ALA A 77 -3.80 0.03 23.72
C ALA A 77 -4.67 1.22 24.13
N ASP A 78 -5.83 1.36 23.49
CA ASP A 78 -6.93 2.24 23.91
C ASP A 78 -7.05 2.26 25.45
N PRO A 79 -7.00 3.45 26.10
CA PRO A 79 -6.99 4.82 25.54
C PRO A 79 -5.63 5.45 25.27
N ASN A 80 -4.54 4.69 25.34
CA ASN A 80 -3.21 5.21 25.06
C ASN A 80 -2.94 5.21 23.56
N LEU A 81 -2.42 6.32 23.05
CA LEU A 81 -2.03 6.43 21.65
C LEU A 81 -0.91 5.44 21.32
N LEU A 82 -1.06 4.72 20.22
CA LEU A 82 0.01 3.95 19.60
C LEU A 82 1.01 4.95 18.97
N PRO A 83 2.31 4.89 19.30
CA PRO A 83 3.31 5.69 18.60
C PRO A 83 3.28 5.40 17.09
N ALA A 84 3.23 6.47 16.30
CA ALA A 84 3.04 6.36 14.85
C ALA A 84 4.21 5.64 14.14
N ASP A 85 5.38 5.59 14.78
CA ASP A 85 6.59 4.91 14.34
C ASP A 85 6.80 3.54 14.99
N PHE A 86 5.84 2.99 15.76
CA PHE A 86 5.98 1.71 16.45
C PHE A 86 6.42 0.58 15.51
N PHE A 87 5.85 0.53 14.30
CA PHE A 87 6.18 -0.46 13.27
C PHE A 87 7.36 -0.07 12.37
N ASN A 88 8.14 0.94 12.78
CA ASN A 88 9.48 1.19 12.27
C ASN A 88 10.55 1.18 13.37
N LEU A 89 10.19 1.43 14.63
CA LEU A 89 11.10 1.52 15.77
C LEU A 89 11.06 0.27 16.67
N ASN A 90 9.89 -0.08 17.22
CA ASN A 90 9.74 -1.13 18.24
C ASN A 90 9.59 -2.54 17.64
N SER A 91 8.80 -2.66 16.58
CA SER A 91 8.76 -3.84 15.71
C SER A 91 9.13 -3.38 14.30
N PRO A 92 10.41 -3.36 13.92
CA PRO A 92 10.87 -2.85 12.62
C PRO A 92 10.25 -3.56 11.41
N ARG A 93 9.19 -3.00 10.83
CA ARG A 93 8.52 -3.45 9.60
C ARG A 93 8.52 -2.39 8.49
N GLY A 94 9.14 -1.24 8.75
CA GLY A 94 9.31 -0.18 7.76
C GLY A 94 8.05 0.64 7.49
N ALA A 95 7.06 0.62 8.39
CA ALA A 95 5.84 1.42 8.27
C ALA A 95 5.85 2.58 9.28
N LEU A 96 5.63 3.79 8.79
CA LEU A 96 5.40 5.00 9.58
C LEU A 96 4.02 5.56 9.24
N PHE A 97 3.20 5.75 10.27
CA PHE A 97 1.84 6.25 10.13
C PHE A 97 1.77 7.76 10.32
N SER A 98 0.79 8.40 9.70
CA SER A 98 0.44 9.79 9.98
C SER A 98 -1.03 10.04 9.70
N THR A 99 -1.63 10.98 10.43
CA THR A 99 -3.03 11.35 10.27
C THR A 99 -3.18 12.85 10.51
N PRO A 100 -4.12 13.54 9.84
CA PRO A 100 -4.53 14.89 10.22
C PRO A 100 -5.16 14.96 11.63
N GLY A 101 -5.58 13.82 12.18
CA GLY A 101 -6.13 13.70 13.52
C GLY A 101 -5.08 13.75 14.63
N THR A 102 -5.44 13.26 15.81
CA THR A 102 -4.59 13.37 17.01
C THR A 102 -3.71 12.16 17.29
N GLY A 103 -3.79 11.11 16.47
CA GLY A 103 -2.94 9.92 16.59
C GLY A 103 -3.68 8.65 16.18
N PHE A 104 -3.21 7.52 16.70
CA PHE A 104 -3.74 6.20 16.39
C PHE A 104 -4.02 5.40 17.65
N LEU A 105 -5.02 4.52 17.58
CA LEU A 105 -5.31 3.57 18.63
C LEU A 105 -5.29 2.15 18.07
N VAL A 106 -4.97 1.21 18.95
CA VAL A 106 -5.32 -0.19 18.78
C VAL A 106 -6.30 -0.62 19.88
N SER A 107 -7.29 -1.43 19.52
CA SER A 107 -8.30 -1.88 20.49
C SER A 107 -7.66 -2.74 21.58
N ALA A 108 -8.28 -2.83 22.75
CA ALA A 108 -7.73 -3.61 23.85
C ALA A 108 -7.85 -5.13 23.63
N ASN A 109 -7.00 -5.88 24.33
CA ASN A 109 -7.15 -7.33 24.47
C ASN A 109 -8.24 -7.67 25.50
N ALA A 110 -8.74 -8.91 25.48
CA ALA A 110 -9.70 -9.38 26.48
C ALA A 110 -9.10 -9.30 27.89
N GLY A 111 -9.95 -8.92 28.86
CA GLY A 111 -9.56 -8.81 30.27
C GLY A 111 -8.74 -7.55 30.62
N GLN A 112 -8.58 -6.61 29.69
CA GLN A 112 -8.07 -5.26 30.01
C GLN A 112 -9.21 -4.36 30.53
N SER A 113 -8.85 -3.20 31.08
CA SER A 113 -9.82 -2.20 31.56
C SER A 113 -10.60 -1.52 30.44
N ALA A 114 -9.94 -1.31 29.29
CA ALA A 114 -10.58 -0.80 28.08
C ALA A 114 -11.25 -1.94 27.29
N PRO A 115 -12.31 -1.63 26.51
CA PRO A 115 -13.06 -2.65 25.79
C PRO A 115 -12.28 -3.19 24.58
N THR A 116 -12.51 -4.46 24.26
CA THR A 116 -12.15 -5.07 22.96
C THR A 116 -12.95 -4.41 21.84
N LEU A 117 -12.48 -4.49 20.59
CA LEU A 117 -13.20 -3.94 19.43
C LEU A 117 -13.59 -2.46 19.63
N PHE A 118 -12.75 -1.72 20.34
CA PHE A 118 -13.01 -0.34 20.77
C PHE A 118 -14.32 -0.12 21.55
N GLY A 119 -15.06 -1.16 21.97
CA GLY A 119 -16.37 -1.03 22.62
C GLY A 119 -17.58 -1.18 21.70
N PHE A 120 -17.38 -1.57 20.43
CA PHE A 120 -18.44 -1.67 19.43
C PHE A 120 -18.63 -3.12 18.92
N PRO A 121 -19.03 -4.08 19.78
CA PRO A 121 -19.16 -5.49 19.39
C PRO A 121 -20.34 -5.77 18.44
N ASN A 122 -21.23 -4.79 18.24
CA ASN A 122 -22.33 -4.90 17.29
C ASN A 122 -21.98 -4.35 15.91
N ASP A 123 -20.85 -3.65 15.80
CA ASP A 123 -20.41 -2.97 14.57
C ASP A 123 -19.08 -3.58 14.08
N PHE A 124 -18.23 -4.08 14.98
CA PHE A 124 -16.92 -4.63 14.60
C PHE A 124 -16.78 -6.12 14.88
N GLN A 125 -15.95 -6.76 14.05
CA GLN A 125 -15.35 -8.07 14.27
C GLN A 125 -13.86 -8.02 13.86
N THR A 126 -13.13 -9.11 14.04
CA THR A 126 -11.73 -9.22 13.57
C THR A 126 -11.61 -10.24 12.46
N PHE A 127 -10.79 -9.95 11.46
CA PHE A 127 -10.22 -10.96 10.58
C PHE A 127 -9.15 -11.77 11.31
N SER A 128 -8.20 -11.09 11.95
CA SER A 128 -7.18 -11.72 12.79
C SER A 128 -7.36 -11.20 14.23
N ALA A 129 -7.75 -12.10 15.12
CA ALA A 129 -7.95 -11.72 16.51
C ALA A 129 -6.60 -11.43 17.16
N GLN A 130 -6.47 -10.38 17.98
CA GLN A 130 -7.57 -9.72 18.70
C GLN A 130 -7.75 -8.22 18.40
N ARG A 131 -6.75 -7.56 17.84
CA ARG A 131 -6.70 -6.09 17.86
C ARG A 131 -7.07 -5.45 16.51
N LEU A 132 -7.91 -4.44 16.58
CA LEU A 132 -8.22 -3.53 15.48
C LEU A 132 -7.42 -2.24 15.61
N PHE A 133 -7.30 -1.51 14.51
CA PHE A 133 -6.56 -0.26 14.38
C PHE A 133 -7.44 0.86 13.81
N THR A 134 -7.26 2.08 14.31
CA THR A 134 -7.95 3.27 13.79
C THR A 134 -7.13 4.54 13.99
N ALA A 135 -7.35 5.53 13.12
CA ALA A 135 -6.99 6.91 13.40
C ALA A 135 -7.98 7.57 14.39
N VAL A 136 -7.50 8.57 15.11
CA VAL A 136 -8.28 9.31 16.13
C VAL A 136 -8.60 10.71 15.64
N ASN A 137 -9.86 11.13 15.75
CA ASN A 137 -10.35 12.45 15.29
C ASN A 137 -10.07 12.74 13.80
N SER A 138 -9.84 11.72 12.99
CA SER A 138 -9.75 11.78 11.54
C SER A 138 -10.04 10.39 10.97
N ASN A 139 -10.69 10.33 9.81
CA ASN A 139 -10.88 9.10 9.04
C ASN A 139 -9.71 8.81 8.08
N ILE A 140 -8.66 9.64 8.09
CA ILE A 140 -7.51 9.52 7.19
C ILE A 140 -6.33 8.88 7.92
N THR A 141 -5.78 7.82 7.33
CA THR A 141 -4.48 7.23 7.70
C THR A 141 -3.56 7.27 6.49
N ASP A 142 -2.43 7.95 6.60
CA ASP A 142 -1.32 7.87 5.64
C ASP A 142 -0.26 6.89 6.17
N VAL A 143 0.22 5.99 5.31
CA VAL A 143 1.33 5.07 5.56
C VAL A 143 2.49 5.45 4.64
N THR A 144 3.68 5.64 5.20
CA THR A 144 4.93 5.85 4.45
C THR A 144 5.95 4.77 4.80
N PHE A 145 6.86 4.49 3.87
CA PHE A 145 7.73 3.32 3.97
C PHE A 145 9.20 3.68 4.17
N PHE A 146 9.87 2.87 4.98
CA PHE A 146 11.29 2.99 5.31
C PHE A 146 11.95 1.61 5.21
N LEU A 147 13.27 1.58 4.96
CA LEU A 147 14.02 0.34 5.21
C LEU A 147 13.80 -0.03 6.69
N PRO A 148 13.29 -1.24 6.99
CA PRO A 148 12.81 -1.56 8.32
C PRO A 148 13.85 -1.29 9.41
N GLY A 149 13.48 -0.49 10.42
CA GLY A 149 14.36 -0.19 11.55
C GLY A 149 15.28 1.01 11.34
N THR A 150 15.09 1.76 10.25
CA THR A 150 15.96 2.87 9.88
C THR A 150 15.15 4.13 9.54
N ALA A 151 15.84 5.26 9.47
CA ALA A 151 15.31 6.51 8.92
C ALA A 151 15.46 6.61 7.40
N THR A 152 15.89 5.55 6.72
CA THR A 152 16.09 5.57 5.26
C THR A 152 14.75 5.35 4.55
N ALA A 153 14.25 6.39 3.88
CA ALA A 153 13.04 6.28 3.08
C ALA A 153 13.16 5.16 2.03
N ALA A 154 12.05 4.45 1.84
CA ALA A 154 11.90 3.34 0.91
C ALA A 154 10.53 3.43 0.21
N THR A 155 10.30 2.51 -0.72
CA THR A 155 8.96 2.31 -1.29
C THR A 155 8.60 0.83 -1.19
N THR A 156 7.33 0.54 -1.38
CA THR A 156 6.84 -0.83 -1.60
C THR A 156 6.31 -0.98 -3.03
N SER A 157 6.13 -2.22 -3.48
CA SER A 157 5.46 -2.54 -4.75
C SER A 157 4.04 -3.05 -4.55
N ALA A 158 3.60 -3.30 -3.31
CA ALA A 158 2.24 -3.74 -3.04
C ALA A 158 1.79 -3.31 -1.65
N PHE A 159 0.50 -3.01 -1.51
CA PHE A 159 -0.13 -2.77 -0.21
C PHE A 159 -1.57 -3.31 -0.24
N ALA A 160 -2.00 -3.83 0.90
CA ALA A 160 -3.35 -4.26 1.17
C ALA A 160 -3.72 -3.99 2.63
N ALA A 161 -5.01 -3.79 2.87
CA ALA A 161 -5.59 -3.65 4.19
C ALA A 161 -6.92 -4.40 4.27
N ILE A 162 -7.24 -4.83 5.48
CA ILE A 162 -8.57 -5.30 5.85
C ILE A 162 -9.29 -4.18 6.57
N PHE A 163 -10.52 -3.93 6.13
CA PHE A 163 -11.44 -2.96 6.71
C PHE A 163 -12.60 -3.71 7.36
N VAL A 164 -13.12 -3.15 8.42
CA VAL A 164 -14.25 -3.68 9.19
C VAL A 164 -15.37 -2.65 9.14
N ASP A 165 -16.59 -3.13 8.93
CA ASP A 165 -17.82 -2.34 8.97
C ASP A 165 -17.95 -1.34 7.82
N VAL A 166 -17.49 -1.69 6.61
CA VAL A 166 -17.74 -0.84 5.44
C VAL A 166 -19.19 -0.97 5.00
N GLU A 167 -20.06 -0.05 5.43
CA GLU A 167 -21.48 -0.09 5.09
C GLU A 167 -21.82 0.75 3.86
N VAL A 168 -21.16 1.89 3.69
CA VAL A 168 -21.49 2.84 2.62
C VAL A 168 -20.44 2.81 1.51
N ALA A 169 -20.89 2.44 0.31
CA ALA A 169 -20.04 2.39 -0.87
C ALA A 169 -19.45 3.78 -1.21
N GLY A 170 -18.14 3.82 -1.48
CA GLY A 170 -17.44 5.02 -1.94
C GLY A 170 -16.94 5.96 -0.85
N LEU A 171 -17.26 5.72 0.43
CA LEU A 171 -16.76 6.53 1.55
C LEU A 171 -15.45 6.00 2.12
N THR A 172 -15.21 4.70 2.00
CA THR A 172 -13.93 4.07 2.35
C THR A 172 -13.09 3.88 1.09
N THR A 173 -11.87 4.42 1.09
CA THR A 173 -11.00 4.42 -0.09
C THR A 173 -9.55 4.09 0.24
N MET A 174 -8.84 3.55 -0.74
CA MET A 174 -7.40 3.32 -0.71
C MET A 174 -6.75 4.00 -1.92
N GLU A 175 -5.75 4.83 -1.67
CA GLU A 175 -5.00 5.55 -2.69
C GLU A 175 -3.49 5.33 -2.54
N PHE A 176 -2.80 5.12 -3.65
CA PHE A 176 -1.33 5.01 -3.66
C PHE A 176 -0.72 6.20 -4.37
N PHE A 177 0.38 6.69 -3.81
CA PHE A 177 1.16 7.80 -4.35
C PHE A 177 2.59 7.36 -4.64
N ASN A 178 3.14 7.87 -5.74
CA ASN A 178 4.54 7.70 -6.07
C ASN A 178 5.44 8.70 -5.31
N GLU A 179 6.74 8.64 -5.55
CA GLU A 179 7.74 9.50 -4.87
C GLU A 179 7.58 11.00 -5.17
N SER A 180 6.89 11.39 -6.27
CA SER A 180 6.55 12.79 -6.55
C SER A 180 5.23 13.24 -5.91
N GLY A 181 4.57 12.37 -5.13
CA GLY A 181 3.27 12.65 -4.51
C GLY A 181 2.10 12.60 -5.50
N SER A 182 2.28 12.05 -6.69
CA SER A 182 1.21 11.86 -7.68
C SER A 182 0.45 10.58 -7.38
N SER A 183 -0.88 10.63 -7.40
CA SER A 183 -1.73 9.43 -7.27
C SER A 183 -1.52 8.52 -8.48
N ILE A 184 -1.21 7.26 -8.21
CA ILE A 184 -1.00 6.20 -9.21
C ILE A 184 -2.04 5.08 -9.11
N PHE A 185 -2.81 5.06 -8.02
CA PHE A 185 -3.91 4.13 -7.79
C PHE A 185 -4.93 4.81 -6.88
N SER A 186 -6.22 4.62 -7.15
CA SER A 186 -7.31 5.03 -6.28
C SER A 186 -8.48 4.07 -6.47
N ARG A 187 -8.99 3.52 -5.38
CA ARG A 187 -10.11 2.58 -5.41
C ARG A 187 -10.95 2.67 -4.16
N ALA A 188 -12.27 2.61 -4.32
CA ALA A 188 -13.20 2.45 -3.22
C ALA A 188 -13.17 1.01 -2.71
N VAL A 189 -13.25 0.84 -1.39
CA VAL A 189 -13.39 -0.47 -0.75
C VAL A 189 -14.82 -0.96 -0.95
N LEU A 190 -14.98 -2.25 -1.27
CA LEU A 190 -16.31 -2.87 -1.41
C LEU A 190 -17.03 -2.86 -0.07
N ALA A 191 -18.33 -2.54 -0.07
CA ALA A 191 -19.14 -2.58 1.14
C ALA A 191 -19.34 -4.03 1.61
N GLY A 192 -19.11 -4.29 2.89
CA GLY A 192 -19.39 -5.56 3.57
C GLY A 192 -20.66 -5.58 4.40
N GLY A 193 -21.27 -4.40 4.60
CA GLY A 193 -22.41 -4.22 5.50
C GLY A 193 -21.98 -4.24 6.97
N ASN A 194 -22.95 -4.09 7.87
CA ASN A 194 -22.73 -4.06 9.32
C ASN A 194 -21.88 -5.26 9.79
N GLN A 195 -20.82 -4.99 10.56
CA GLN A 195 -19.80 -5.97 10.96
C GLN A 195 -19.01 -6.59 9.82
N GLY A 196 -19.36 -6.42 8.56
CA GLY A 196 -18.71 -7.10 7.44
C GLY A 196 -17.21 -6.80 7.34
N LEU A 197 -16.47 -7.75 6.78
CA LEU A 197 -15.06 -7.59 6.47
C LEU A 197 -14.87 -7.32 4.99
N SER A 198 -14.04 -6.33 4.67
CA SER A 198 -13.67 -5.97 3.31
C SER A 198 -12.15 -6.00 3.14
N PHE A 199 -11.67 -6.72 2.13
CA PHE A 199 -10.26 -6.75 1.75
C PHE A 199 -10.07 -5.90 0.49
N LEU A 200 -9.08 -5.02 0.50
CA LEU A 200 -8.60 -4.35 -0.71
C LEU A 200 -7.08 -4.30 -0.70
N GLY A 201 -6.48 -4.70 -1.82
CA GLY A 201 -5.06 -4.58 -2.05
C GLY A 201 -4.73 -4.44 -3.53
N ALA A 202 -3.54 -3.92 -3.81
CA ALA A 202 -3.05 -3.86 -5.18
C ALA A 202 -1.52 -4.05 -5.24
N VAL A 203 -1.07 -4.65 -6.34
CA VAL A 203 0.33 -4.98 -6.64
C VAL A 203 0.73 -4.25 -7.92
N ALA A 204 1.81 -3.48 -7.87
CA ALA A 204 2.45 -2.89 -9.03
C ALA A 204 3.07 -3.98 -9.90
N ASP A 205 2.75 -4.01 -11.19
CA ASP A 205 3.17 -5.05 -12.12
C ASP A 205 4.15 -4.56 -13.21
N ALA A 206 4.39 -3.25 -13.30
CA ALA A 206 5.30 -2.65 -14.28
C ALA A 206 6.42 -1.80 -13.64
N GLY A 207 6.73 -2.03 -12.36
CA GLY A 207 7.85 -1.41 -11.64
C GLY A 207 7.49 -0.09 -10.93
N GLU A 208 6.20 0.21 -10.80
CA GLU A 208 5.72 1.35 -10.03
C GLU A 208 6.13 1.24 -8.55
N ARG A 209 6.38 2.41 -7.96
CA ARG A 209 6.89 2.54 -6.61
C ARG A 209 5.89 3.28 -5.75
N ILE A 210 5.38 2.61 -4.73
CA ILE A 210 4.42 3.17 -3.78
C ILE A 210 5.21 3.78 -2.63
N SER A 211 5.30 5.11 -2.59
CA SER A 211 5.98 5.86 -1.52
C SER A 211 5.07 6.12 -0.33
N ARG A 212 3.77 6.28 -0.60
CA ARG A 212 2.74 6.55 0.39
C ARG A 212 1.43 5.89 0.00
N VAL A 213 0.74 5.34 1.00
CA VAL A 213 -0.65 4.90 0.91
C VAL A 213 -1.51 5.83 1.75
N ARG A 214 -2.67 6.23 1.24
CA ARG A 214 -3.72 6.90 2.01
C ARG A 214 -4.94 5.99 2.11
N LEU A 215 -5.43 5.83 3.33
CA LEU A 215 -6.67 5.16 3.64
C LEU A 215 -7.66 6.21 4.15
N THR A 216 -8.86 6.24 3.58
CA THR A 216 -10.00 6.99 4.11
C THR A 216 -11.01 5.98 4.62
N SER A 217 -11.48 6.10 5.87
CA SER A 217 -12.30 5.09 6.55
C SER A 217 -13.65 5.65 6.99
N GLY A 218 -14.68 5.48 6.17
CA GLY A 218 -16.03 6.01 6.45
C GLY A 218 -16.03 7.54 6.64
N LEU A 219 -17.00 8.04 7.41
CA LEU A 219 -17.10 9.46 7.78
C LEU A 219 -16.99 9.69 9.28
N ASN A 220 -17.26 8.67 10.07
CA ASN A 220 -17.11 8.70 11.51
C ASN A 220 -15.67 8.40 11.94
N THR A 221 -15.38 8.69 13.21
CA THR A 221 -14.06 8.49 13.81
C THR A 221 -14.23 7.96 15.23
N ILE A 222 -13.16 7.40 15.80
CA ILE A 222 -13.13 7.00 17.21
C ILE A 222 -12.30 8.03 17.98
N VAL A 223 -12.74 8.34 19.20
CA VAL A 223 -11.98 9.18 20.15
C VAL A 223 -11.13 8.29 21.04
N ALA A 224 -11.77 7.48 21.88
CA ALA A 224 -11.18 6.46 22.77
C ALA A 224 -12.29 5.79 23.59
N ASN A 225 -12.02 4.64 24.21
CA ASN A 225 -12.86 3.98 25.22
C ASN A 225 -14.35 3.83 24.82
N GLY A 226 -14.67 3.36 23.61
CA GLY A 226 -16.07 3.20 23.19
C GLY A 226 -16.79 4.49 22.84
N VAL A 227 -16.06 5.58 22.59
CA VAL A 227 -16.64 6.87 22.21
C VAL A 227 -16.33 7.20 20.76
N LEU A 228 -17.38 7.40 19.96
CA LEU A 228 -17.31 7.91 18.59
C LEU A 228 -17.10 9.43 18.58
N GLY A 229 -16.44 9.92 17.55
CA GLY A 229 -16.26 11.35 17.27
C GLY A 229 -17.53 11.99 16.69
N ASN A 230 -18.33 11.23 15.92
CA ASN A 230 -19.64 11.65 15.43
C ASN A 230 -20.65 10.48 15.45
N PRO A 231 -21.61 10.42 16.37
CA PRO A 231 -22.48 9.24 16.51
C PRO A 231 -23.46 8.97 15.36
N ASN A 232 -23.52 9.83 14.32
CA ASN A 232 -24.54 9.73 13.26
C ASN A 232 -24.04 9.14 11.93
N ASP A 233 -22.74 8.87 11.82
CA ASP A 233 -22.11 8.41 10.58
C ASP A 233 -21.52 7.00 10.72
N ASP A 234 -21.33 6.33 9.57
CA ASP A 234 -20.65 5.03 9.43
C ASP A 234 -19.20 5.10 9.93
N VAL A 235 -18.82 4.15 10.80
CA VAL A 235 -17.49 4.05 11.41
C VAL A 235 -16.75 2.84 10.85
N VAL A 236 -15.61 3.09 10.21
CA VAL A 236 -14.80 2.01 9.64
C VAL A 236 -13.47 1.95 10.37
N VAL A 237 -13.11 0.77 10.84
CA VAL A 237 -11.79 0.48 11.42
C VAL A 237 -11.04 -0.52 10.56
N MET A 238 -9.77 -0.74 10.89
CA MET A 238 -8.90 -1.61 10.11
C MET A 238 -8.40 -2.77 10.95
N ASP A 239 -8.10 -3.87 10.27
CA ASP A 239 -7.40 -5.03 10.81
C ASP A 239 -6.08 -5.19 10.03
N ASP A 240 -5.67 -6.40 9.67
CA ASP A 240 -4.37 -6.67 9.06
C ASP A 240 -3.97 -5.74 7.90
N PHE A 241 -2.73 -5.24 7.96
CA PHE A 241 -2.03 -4.65 6.81
C PHE A 241 -1.02 -5.63 6.24
N LEU A 242 -0.94 -5.69 4.90
CA LEU A 242 0.01 -6.54 4.18
C LEU A 242 0.68 -5.71 3.09
N TYR A 243 2.00 -5.75 2.98
CA TYR A 243 2.71 -4.97 1.96
C TYR A 243 4.03 -5.63 1.57
N ALA A 244 4.45 -5.46 0.31
CA ALA A 244 5.74 -6.00 -0.13
C ALA A 244 6.88 -5.37 0.70
N GLU A 245 7.97 -6.13 0.89
CA GLU A 245 9.12 -5.69 1.69
C GLU A 245 9.58 -4.28 1.25
N PRO A 246 9.56 -3.28 2.15
CA PRO A 246 10.05 -1.95 1.82
C PRO A 246 11.51 -1.99 1.39
N SER A 247 11.78 -1.49 0.20
CA SER A 247 13.13 -1.51 -0.38
C SER A 247 13.45 -0.21 -1.10
N ARG A 248 14.75 0.05 -1.23
CA ARG A 248 15.24 1.16 -2.05
C ARG A 248 15.02 0.87 -3.52
N ALA A 249 14.90 1.93 -4.31
CA ALA A 249 14.98 1.83 -5.75
C ALA A 249 16.35 1.27 -6.08
N VAL A 250 16.40 0.05 -6.59
CA VAL A 250 17.58 -0.40 -7.33
C VAL A 250 17.37 0.19 -8.72
N PRO A 251 18.21 1.13 -9.17
CA PRO A 251 18.14 1.59 -10.55
C PRO A 251 18.25 0.37 -11.46
N GLU A 252 17.36 0.22 -12.44
CA GLU A 252 17.50 -0.88 -13.40
C GLU A 252 18.93 -0.88 -13.95
N PRO A 253 19.57 -2.04 -14.07
CA PRO A 253 20.93 -2.09 -14.58
C PRO A 253 20.97 -1.38 -15.93
N ALA A 254 21.85 -0.40 -16.08
CA ALA A 254 22.10 0.31 -17.34
C ALA A 254 22.50 -0.64 -18.50
N GLY A 255 22.58 -1.95 -18.27
CA GLY A 255 22.79 -3.01 -19.26
C GLY A 255 21.76 -3.00 -20.39
N LEU A 256 20.49 -2.65 -20.16
CA LEU A 256 19.51 -2.55 -21.25
C LEU A 256 19.76 -1.31 -22.13
N ALA A 257 20.10 -0.18 -21.51
CA ALA A 257 20.50 1.03 -22.24
C ALA A 257 21.81 0.82 -23.03
N LEU A 258 22.78 0.11 -22.44
CA LEU A 258 24.04 -0.25 -23.10
C LEU A 258 23.86 -1.29 -24.22
N ALA A 259 22.94 -2.26 -24.07
CA ALA A 259 22.59 -3.20 -25.13
C ALA A 259 21.93 -2.50 -26.32
N GLY A 260 21.04 -1.53 -26.06
CA GLY A 260 20.43 -0.69 -27.10
C GLY A 260 21.46 0.18 -27.84
N LEU A 261 22.39 0.81 -27.13
CA LEU A 261 23.49 1.57 -27.72
C LEU A 261 24.47 0.67 -28.51
N GLY A 262 24.73 -0.54 -28.03
CA GLY A 262 25.56 -1.54 -28.71
C GLY A 262 24.97 -1.97 -30.06
N LEU A 263 23.65 -2.20 -30.13
CA LEU A 263 22.95 -2.53 -31.38
C LEU A 263 22.98 -1.38 -32.38
N LEU A 264 22.77 -0.14 -31.93
CA LEU A 264 22.85 1.06 -32.78
C LEU A 264 24.28 1.31 -33.29
N GLY A 265 25.29 1.10 -32.45
CA GLY A 265 26.70 1.17 -32.83
C GLY A 265 27.09 0.11 -33.85
N GLY A 266 26.65 -1.14 -33.66
CA GLY A 266 26.90 -2.26 -34.56
C GLY A 266 26.27 -2.07 -35.95
N LEU A 267 25.04 -1.58 -36.01
CA LEU A 267 24.35 -1.25 -37.27
C LEU A 267 25.06 -0.13 -38.05
N ARG A 268 25.61 0.88 -37.36
CA ARG A 268 26.36 1.99 -37.97
C ARG A 268 27.70 1.51 -38.55
N TRP A 269 28.37 0.58 -37.87
CA TRP A 269 29.62 -0.03 -38.31
C TRP A 269 29.43 -0.93 -39.54
N LEU A 270 28.38 -1.77 -39.55
CA LEU A 270 28.03 -2.62 -40.70
C LEU A 270 27.70 -1.79 -41.95
N ARG A 271 27.10 -0.60 -41.78
CA ARG A 271 26.76 0.29 -42.89
C ARG A 271 27.98 0.96 -43.53
N ARG A 272 28.99 1.33 -42.73
CA ARG A 272 30.25 1.89 -43.24
C ARG A 272 31.05 0.88 -44.07
N ARG A 273 31.16 -0.37 -43.60
CA ARG A 273 31.88 -1.42 -44.33
C ARG A 273 31.30 -1.77 -45.70
N ARG A 274 30.02 -1.47 -45.95
CA ARG A 274 29.37 -1.68 -47.25
C ARG A 274 29.54 -0.51 -48.23
N GLN A 275 30.06 0.63 -47.78
CA GLN A 275 30.33 1.79 -48.64
C GLN A 275 31.80 1.84 -49.10
N ASP A 276 32.68 1.07 -48.47
CA ASP A 276 34.11 1.00 -48.76
C ASP A 276 34.50 -0.28 -49.55
N ALA A 277 33.53 -1.01 -50.10
CA ALA A 277 33.70 -2.19 -50.96
C ALA A 277 32.97 -1.98 -52.28
#